data_AF-A0A101P2Z5-F1
#
_entry.id   AF-A0A101P2Z5-F1
#
_cell.length_a   1.000
_cell.length_b   1.000
_cell.length_c   1.000
_cell.angle_alpha   90.00
_cell.angle_beta   90.00
_cell.angle_gamma   90.00
#
_symmetry.space_group_name_H-M   'P 1'
#
loop_
_entity.id
_entity.type
_entity.pdbx_description
1 polymer ?
#
loop_
_entity_poly.entity_id
_entity_poly.type
_entity_poly.pdbx_seq_one_letter_code
_entity_poly.pdbx_strand_id
1 'polypeptide(L)'
;MSATPARRKVDALLQLAAGSTNMAAARAAGVSPGTIAIWKKDPEFAREMDALRQVVRREPFDAAAVMAAAEDVEERLVPPGPRVHEDGSVTVRVSIPSGTSPRKAERLTARAIARGLRAVREAES
;
A
#
# COMPACT_ATOMS: atom_id res chain seq x y z
N MET A 1 -10.93 -4.60 4.13
CA MET A 1 -10.12 -4.60 2.88
C MET A 1 -9.41 -5.93 2.82
N SER A 2 -9.46 -6.66 1.69
CA SER A 2 -8.56 -7.81 1.52
C SER A 2 -7.12 -7.30 1.57
N ALA A 3 -6.23 -8.07 2.20
CA ALA A 3 -4.80 -7.77 2.30
C ALA A 3 -4.11 -7.97 0.94
N THR A 4 -4.60 -7.32 -0.11
CA THR A 4 -3.93 -7.35 -1.41
C THR A 4 -2.64 -6.56 -1.28
N PRO A 5 -1.48 -7.16 -1.64
CA PRO A 5 -0.19 -6.47 -1.59
C PRO A 5 -0.22 -5.12 -2.30
N ALA A 6 0.47 -4.11 -1.74
CA ALA A 6 0.52 -2.76 -2.29
C ALA A 6 1.03 -2.76 -3.74
N ARG A 7 2.07 -3.55 -4.04
CA ARG A 7 2.61 -3.75 -5.39
C ARG A 7 1.55 -4.07 -6.45
N ARG A 8 0.62 -4.99 -6.16
CA ARG A 8 -0.47 -5.34 -7.09
C ARG A 8 -1.43 -4.18 -7.31
N LYS A 9 -1.66 -3.34 -6.30
CA LYS A 9 -2.45 -2.11 -6.47
C LYS A 9 -1.73 -1.11 -7.38
N VAL A 10 -0.41 -0.98 -7.24
CA VAL A 10 0.41 -0.11 -8.09
C VAL A 10 0.39 -0.57 -9.55
N ASP A 11 0.51 -1.88 -9.81
CA ASP A 11 0.41 -2.43 -11.17
C ASP A 11 -0.94 -2.07 -11.83
N ALA A 12 -2.04 -2.15 -11.07
CA ALA A 12 -3.34 -1.70 -11.55
C ALA A 12 -3.38 -0.19 -11.80
N LEU A 13 -2.80 0.62 -10.90
CA LEU A 13 -2.79 2.08 -11.01
C LEU A 13 -2.03 2.56 -12.25
N LEU A 14 -0.87 1.98 -12.55
CA LEU A 14 -0.10 2.30 -13.75
C LEU A 14 -0.92 2.08 -15.03
N GLN A 15 -1.61 0.95 -15.12
CA GLN A 15 -2.51 0.66 -16.25
C GLN A 15 -3.65 1.67 -16.34
N LEU A 16 -4.32 1.95 -15.23
CA LEU A 16 -5.46 2.89 -15.19
C LEU A 16 -5.04 4.34 -15.46
N ALA A 17 -3.83 4.73 -15.06
CA ALA A 17 -3.27 6.05 -15.28
C ALA A 17 -2.89 6.27 -16.75
N ALA A 18 -2.37 5.22 -17.40
CA ALA A 18 -2.11 5.19 -18.85
C ALA A 18 -3.38 5.15 -19.70
N GLY A 19 -4.57 5.02 -19.10
CA GLY A 19 -5.85 4.99 -19.81
C GLY A 19 -6.32 3.59 -20.22
N SER A 20 -5.68 2.53 -19.72
CA SER A 20 -6.08 1.15 -19.99
C SER A 20 -7.43 0.79 -19.36
N THR A 21 -8.03 -0.30 -19.84
CA THR A 21 -9.32 -0.82 -19.35
C THR A 21 -9.18 -1.47 -17.97
N ASN A 22 -10.31 -1.61 -17.25
CA ASN A 22 -10.35 -2.36 -15.98
C ASN A 22 -9.86 -3.81 -16.14
N MET A 23 -10.09 -4.43 -17.31
CA MET A 23 -9.61 -5.79 -17.62
C MET A 23 -8.08 -5.86 -17.68
N ALA A 24 -7.44 -4.88 -18.32
CA ALA A 24 -5.99 -4.81 -18.40
C ALA A 24 -5.36 -4.54 -17.03
N ALA A 25 -5.94 -3.62 -16.26
CA ALA A 25 -5.50 -3.35 -14.89
C ALA A 25 -5.63 -4.57 -13.97
N ALA A 26 -6.75 -5.30 -14.07
CA ALA A 26 -6.98 -6.52 -13.31
C ALA A 26 -5.97 -7.62 -13.66
N ARG A 27 -5.65 -7.77 -14.94
CA ARG A 27 -4.62 -8.72 -15.42
C ARG A 27 -3.24 -8.37 -14.88
N ALA A 28 -2.84 -7.10 -14.94
CA ALA A 28 -1.55 -6.64 -14.42
C ALA A 28 -1.43 -6.90 -12.91
N ALA A 29 -2.50 -6.61 -12.16
CA ALA A 29 -2.53 -6.80 -10.72
C ALA A 29 -2.79 -8.25 -10.25
N GLY A 30 -3.08 -9.18 -11.17
CA GLY A 30 -3.44 -10.56 -10.81
C GLY A 30 -4.70 -10.67 -9.95
N VAL A 31 -5.72 -9.85 -10.22
CA VAL A 31 -7.01 -9.81 -9.48
C VAL A 31 -8.21 -9.88 -10.43
N SER A 32 -9.42 -9.97 -9.88
CA SER A 32 -10.64 -9.91 -10.69
C SER A 32 -10.96 -8.47 -11.14
N PRO A 33 -11.62 -8.26 -12.29
CA PRO A 33 -12.10 -6.94 -12.71
C PRO A 33 -13.08 -6.30 -11.71
N GLY A 34 -13.87 -7.11 -10.99
CA GLY A 34 -14.73 -6.64 -9.91
C GLY A 34 -13.94 -6.04 -8.74
N THR A 35 -12.77 -6.60 -8.44
CA THR A 35 -11.83 -6.05 -7.44
C THR A 35 -11.36 -4.64 -7.82
N ILE A 36 -11.02 -4.43 -9.10
CA ILE A 36 -10.65 -3.09 -9.62
C ILE A 36 -11.83 -2.11 -9.48
N ALA A 37 -13.04 -2.54 -9.81
CA ALA A 37 -14.23 -1.70 -9.68
C ALA A 37 -14.50 -1.29 -8.22
N ILE A 38 -14.18 -2.16 -7.25
CA ILE A 38 -14.24 -1.84 -5.82
C ILE A 38 -13.14 -0.85 -5.43
N TRP A 39 -11.89 -1.08 -5.85
CA TRP A 39 -10.77 -0.17 -5.55
C TRP A 39 -11.01 1.24 -6.07
N LYS A 40 -11.61 1.40 -7.25
CA LYS A 40 -11.93 2.73 -7.80
C LYS A 40 -12.95 3.52 -6.94
N LYS A 41 -13.71 2.85 -6.07
CA LYS A 41 -14.61 3.50 -5.11
C LYS A 41 -13.91 3.88 -3.80
N ASP A 42 -12.70 3.38 -3.58
CA ASP A 42 -11.87 3.74 -2.43
C ASP A 42 -11.26 5.14 -2.66
N PRO A 43 -11.54 6.13 -1.79
CA PRO A 43 -11.01 7.49 -1.93
C PRO A 43 -9.49 7.55 -1.97
N GLU A 44 -8.79 6.67 -1.24
CA GLU A 44 -7.33 6.64 -1.21
C GLU A 44 -6.78 6.18 -2.56
N PHE A 45 -7.30 5.07 -3.08
CA PHE A 45 -6.91 4.55 -4.38
C PHE A 45 -7.22 5.54 -5.52
N ALA A 46 -8.39 6.20 -5.46
CA ALA A 46 -8.76 7.22 -6.45
C ALA A 46 -7.80 8.43 -6.43
N ARG A 47 -7.42 8.90 -5.23
CA ARG A 47 -6.45 9.99 -5.07
C ARG A 47 -5.09 9.63 -5.67
N GLU A 48 -4.58 8.43 -5.37
CA GLU A 48 -3.29 7.98 -5.93
C GLU A 48 -3.36 7.80 -7.45
N MET A 49 -4.49 7.32 -7.99
CA MET A 49 -4.71 7.21 -9.44
C MET A 49 -4.63 8.57 -10.14
N ASP A 50 -5.27 9.60 -9.57
CA ASP A 50 -5.27 10.93 -10.18
C ASP A 50 -3.89 11.61 -10.06
N ALA A 51 -3.17 11.40 -8.97
CA ALA A 51 -1.78 11.84 -8.84
C ALA A 51 -0.89 11.19 -9.91
N LEU A 52 -0.97 9.87 -10.08
CA LEU A 52 -0.15 9.14 -11.05
C LEU A 52 -0.48 9.56 -12.50
N ARG A 53 -1.76 9.84 -12.80
CA ARG A 53 -2.19 10.35 -14.12
C ARG A 53 -1.53 11.66 -14.51
N GLN A 54 -1.32 12.57 -13.56
CA GLN A 54 -0.66 13.85 -13.84
C GLN A 54 0.80 13.64 -14.25
N VAL A 55 1.47 12.68 -13.63
CA VAL A 55 2.86 12.32 -13.97
C VAL A 55 2.94 11.64 -15.33
N VAL A 56 2.07 10.64 -15.58
CA VAL A 56 2.05 9.88 -16.84
C VAL A 56 1.73 10.75 -18.06
N ARG A 57 0.88 11.77 -17.91
CA ARG A 57 0.47 12.66 -19.00
C ARG A 57 1.38 13.87 -19.20
N ARG A 58 2.47 13.99 -18.43
CA ARG A 58 3.40 15.10 -18.56
C ARG A 58 4.14 15.02 -19.91
N GLU A 59 4.28 16.15 -20.57
CA GLU A 59 5.11 16.29 -21.77
C GLU A 59 6.37 17.13 -21.47
N PRO A 60 7.57 16.66 -21.84
CA PRO A 60 7.85 15.35 -22.44
C PRO A 60 7.58 14.20 -21.46
N PHE A 61 7.27 13.02 -22.02
CA PHE A 61 7.05 11.81 -21.21
C PHE A 61 8.34 11.45 -20.45
N ASP A 62 8.23 11.37 -19.13
CA ASP A 62 9.35 11.05 -18.24
C ASP A 62 9.08 9.71 -17.54
N ALA A 63 9.64 8.63 -18.11
CA ALA A 63 9.50 7.29 -17.57
C ALA A 63 10.10 7.15 -16.16
N ALA A 64 11.20 7.87 -15.87
CA ALA A 64 11.85 7.82 -14.56
C ALA A 64 10.96 8.45 -13.49
N ALA A 65 10.34 9.59 -13.80
CA ALA A 65 9.38 10.24 -12.91
C ALA A 65 8.15 9.37 -12.65
N VAL A 66 7.65 8.63 -13.65
CA VAL A 66 6.51 7.71 -13.48
C VAL A 66 6.87 6.57 -12.53
N MET A 67 8.06 5.98 -12.67
CA MET A 67 8.49 4.88 -11.79
C MET A 67 8.74 5.37 -10.35
N ALA A 68 9.38 6.53 -10.18
CA ALA A 68 9.56 7.12 -8.85
C ALA A 68 8.21 7.43 -8.16
N ALA A 69 7.25 7.98 -8.91
CA ALA A 69 5.91 8.21 -8.39
C ALA A 69 5.17 6.90 -8.03
N ALA A 70 5.42 5.82 -8.76
CA ALA A 70 4.84 4.51 -8.48
C ALA A 70 5.39 3.89 -7.18
N GLU A 71 6.71 4.02 -6.93
CA GLU A 71 7.34 3.60 -5.67
C GLU A 71 6.78 4.38 -4.47
N ASP A 72 6.65 5.70 -4.62
CA ASP A 72 6.03 6.57 -3.62
C ASP A 72 4.57 6.18 -3.29
N VAL A 73 3.80 5.82 -4.33
CA VAL A 73 2.43 5.32 -4.18
C VAL A 73 2.42 3.97 -3.47
N GLU A 74 3.35 3.07 -3.82
CA GLU A 74 3.47 1.77 -3.16
C GLU A 74 3.64 1.97 -1.65
N GLU A 75 4.57 2.83 -1.25
CA GLU A 75 4.85 3.10 0.16
C GLU A 75 3.61 3.62 0.92
N ARG A 76 2.82 4.50 0.29
CA ARG A 76 1.58 5.04 0.87
C ARG A 76 0.48 3.98 0.96
N LEU A 77 0.38 3.10 -0.03
CA LEU A 77 -0.62 2.04 -0.08
C LEU A 77 -0.27 0.82 0.79
N VAL A 78 0.97 0.72 1.30
CA VAL A 78 1.33 -0.30 2.29
C VAL A 78 0.42 -0.11 3.51
N PRO A 79 -0.43 -1.10 3.84
CA PRO A 79 -1.35 -0.95 4.96
C PRO A 79 -0.57 -0.73 6.26
N PRO A 80 -1.10 0.08 7.19
CA PRO A 80 -0.47 0.28 8.49
C PRO A 80 -0.39 -1.07 9.23
N GLY A 81 0.81 -1.61 9.36
CA GLY A 81 1.06 -2.92 9.95
C GLY A 81 2.55 -3.15 10.24
N PRO A 82 2.91 -4.31 10.80
CA PRO A 82 4.31 -4.68 10.97
C PRO A 82 5.00 -4.81 9.61
N ARG A 83 6.16 -4.18 9.45
CA ARG A 83 7.06 -4.37 8.29
C ARG A 83 8.18 -5.31 8.71
N VAL A 84 8.31 -6.44 8.04
CA VAL A 84 9.43 -7.38 8.17
C VAL A 84 10.48 -7.01 7.13
N HIS A 85 11.71 -6.82 7.56
CA HIS A 85 12.85 -6.47 6.72
C HIS A 85 13.60 -7.75 6.28
N GLU A 86 14.42 -7.64 5.24
CA GLU A 86 15.17 -8.78 4.70
C GLU A 86 16.18 -9.38 5.69
N ASP A 87 16.66 -8.58 6.65
CA ASP A 87 17.54 -9.02 7.73
C ASP A 87 16.80 -9.72 8.89
N GLY A 88 15.47 -9.93 8.75
CA GLY A 88 14.60 -10.52 9.76
C GLY A 88 14.15 -9.55 10.86
N SER A 89 14.58 -8.28 10.81
CA SER A 89 14.12 -7.28 11.77
C SER A 89 12.68 -6.81 11.48
N VAL A 90 11.96 -6.34 12.50
CA VAL A 90 10.57 -5.89 12.35
C VAL A 90 10.35 -4.48 12.88
N THR A 91 9.72 -3.66 12.06
CA THR A 91 9.24 -2.33 12.44
C THR A 91 7.72 -2.34 12.63
N VAL A 92 7.25 -1.87 13.78
CA VAL A 92 5.81 -1.73 14.09
C VAL A 92 5.49 -0.29 14.44
N ARG A 93 4.49 0.29 13.77
CA ARG A 93 3.98 1.63 14.11
C ARG A 93 2.97 1.51 15.26
N VAL A 94 3.20 2.27 16.33
CA VAL A 94 2.29 2.38 17.48
C VAL A 94 1.74 3.80 17.51
N SER A 95 0.41 3.94 17.51
CA SER A 95 -0.25 5.23 17.74
C SER A 95 -0.65 5.34 19.20
N ILE A 96 -0.14 6.37 19.89
CA ILE A 96 -0.43 6.66 21.29
C ILE A 96 -1.08 8.06 21.33
N PRO A 97 -2.41 8.16 21.49
CA PRO A 97 -3.09 9.45 21.59
C PRO A 97 -2.58 10.30 22.76
N SER A 98 -2.56 11.62 22.59
CA SER A 98 -2.26 12.56 23.67
C SER A 98 -3.21 12.36 24.86
N GLY A 99 -2.68 12.36 26.08
CA GLY A 99 -3.45 12.10 27.30
C GLY A 99 -3.68 10.62 27.62
N THR A 100 -3.12 9.70 26.83
CA THR A 100 -3.15 8.27 27.15
C THR A 100 -2.37 7.99 28.45
N SER A 101 -2.97 7.28 29.39
CA SER A 101 -2.29 6.92 30.64
C SER A 101 -1.09 5.99 30.38
N PRO A 102 -0.03 6.03 31.20
CA PRO A 102 1.17 5.21 30.99
C PRO A 102 0.86 3.71 30.84
N ARG A 103 0.03 3.14 31.71
CA ARG A 103 -0.41 1.74 31.63
C ARG A 103 -1.10 1.39 30.32
N LYS A 104 -1.89 2.32 29.75
CA LYS A 104 -2.58 2.09 28.48
C LYS A 104 -1.62 2.20 27.30
N ALA A 105 -0.64 3.12 27.36
CA ALA A 105 0.43 3.24 26.37
C ALA A 105 1.31 1.98 26.32
N GLU A 106 1.71 1.45 27.49
CA GLU A 106 2.44 0.19 27.60
C GLU A 106 1.67 -0.97 26.96
N ARG A 107 0.37 -1.10 27.26
CA ARG A 107 -0.46 -2.17 26.70
C ARG A 107 -0.61 -2.06 25.17
N LEU A 108 -0.73 -0.84 24.63
CA LEU A 108 -0.79 -0.60 23.18
C LEU A 108 0.53 -1.00 22.51
N THR A 109 1.65 -0.64 23.12
CA THR A 109 2.99 -0.98 22.65
C THR A 109 3.23 -2.49 22.65
N ALA A 110 2.93 -3.17 23.76
CA ALA A 110 3.06 -4.62 23.88
C ALA A 110 2.21 -5.38 22.83
N ARG A 111 0.99 -4.91 22.56
CA ARG A 111 0.14 -5.47 21.50
C ARG A 111 0.73 -5.25 20.10
N ALA A 112 1.33 -4.11 19.84
CA ALA A 112 1.98 -3.85 18.57
C ALA A 112 3.20 -4.76 18.36
N ILE A 113 4.05 -4.93 19.38
CA ILE A 113 5.17 -5.87 19.37
C ILE A 113 4.68 -7.30 19.12
N ALA A 114 3.64 -7.74 19.84
CA ALA A 114 3.08 -9.08 19.65
C ALA A 114 2.55 -9.32 18.22
N ARG A 115 1.98 -8.29 17.58
CA ARG A 115 1.60 -8.37 16.16
C ARG A 115 2.82 -8.49 15.24
N GLY A 116 3.88 -7.73 15.52
CA GLY A 116 5.13 -7.83 14.76
C GLY A 116 5.76 -9.21 14.84
N LEU A 117 5.84 -9.79 16.04
CA LEU A 117 6.38 -11.14 16.25
C LEU A 117 5.56 -12.24 15.57
N ARG A 118 4.26 -12.04 15.33
CA ARG A 118 3.45 -12.98 14.54
C ARG A 118 3.79 -12.87 13.05
N ALA A 119 3.94 -11.66 12.54
CA ALA A 119 4.29 -11.42 11.14
C ALA A 119 5.66 -12.04 10.78
N VAL A 120 6.65 -12.01 11.70
CA VAL A 120 7.93 -12.74 11.49
C VAL A 120 7.69 -14.23 11.28
N ARG A 121 6.96 -14.87 12.19
CA ARG A 121 6.71 -16.33 12.11
C ARG A 121 5.95 -16.72 10.85
N GLU A 122 5.02 -15.87 10.42
CA GLU A 122 4.28 -16.06 9.16
C GLU A 122 5.19 -15.91 7.93
N ALA A 123 6.22 -15.06 7.99
CA ALA A 123 7.18 -14.89 6.89
C ALA A 123 8.23 -16.01 6.81
N GLU A 124 8.49 -16.72 7.91
CA GLU A 124 9.41 -17.88 7.97
C GLU A 124 8.76 -19.21 7.56
N SER A 125 7.42 -19.26 7.41
CA SER A 125 6.64 -20.47 7.11
C SER A 125 6.28 -20.58 5.62
#